data_AF-A0A1F9PAN1-F1
#
_entry.id   AF-A0A1F9PAN1-F1
#
_cell.length_a   1.000
_cell.length_b   1.000
_cell.length_c   1.000
_cell.angle_alpha   90.00
_cell.angle_beta   90.00
_cell.angle_gamma   90.00
#
_symmetry.space_group_name_H-M   'P 1'
#
loop_
_entity.id
_entity.type
_entity.pdbx_description
1 polymer ?
#
loop_
_entity_poly.entity_id
_entity_poly.type
_entity_poly.pdbx_seq_one_letter_code
_entity_poly.pdbx_strand_id
1 'polypeptide(L)'
;MKDFNKIIREKGLPEVGQEVRNKKYGTVWRAMEKKEVWANITPDPQSGEPRMVPAIYLLYWRVKEGERPGVGKMMGYEYTLYDNTFVLNWDIVS
;
A
#
# COMPACT_ATOMS: atom_id res chain seq x y z
N MET A 1 -15.85 14.42 2.75
CA MET A 1 -14.40 14.23 2.53
C MET A 1 -14.27 12.94 1.74
N LYS A 2 -13.59 12.89 0.59
CA LYS A 2 -13.52 11.67 -0.24
C LYS A 2 -12.88 10.53 0.57
N ASP A 3 -13.48 9.34 0.57
CA ASP A 3 -13.05 8.20 1.42
C ASP A 3 -11.58 7.83 1.19
N PHE A 4 -11.07 8.01 -0.03
CA PHE A 4 -9.65 7.83 -0.38
C PHE A 4 -8.69 8.75 0.38
N ASN A 5 -9.02 10.03 0.54
CA ASN A 5 -8.19 10.97 1.30
C ASN A 5 -8.12 10.59 2.78
N LYS A 6 -9.21 10.01 3.31
CA LYS A 6 -9.24 9.51 4.68
C LYS A 6 -8.28 8.33 4.84
N ILE A 7 -8.24 7.41 3.88
CA ILE A 7 -7.30 6.27 3.89
C ILE A 7 -5.86 6.75 3.89
N ILE A 8 -5.49 7.65 2.97
CA ILE A 8 -4.12 8.17 2.87
C ILE A 8 -3.67 8.78 4.20
N ARG A 9 -4.52 9.64 4.79
CA ARG A 9 -4.21 10.36 6.02
C ARG A 9 -4.15 9.44 7.24
N GLU A 10 -5.13 8.56 7.42
CA GLU A 10 -5.22 7.72 8.62
C GLU A 10 -4.21 6.58 8.60
N LYS A 11 -3.85 6.07 7.42
CA LYS A 11 -2.83 5.01 7.30
C LYS A 11 -1.42 5.55 7.19
N GLY A 12 -1.24 6.85 7.01
CA GLY A 12 0.09 7.48 6.87
C GLY A 12 0.85 6.92 5.66
N LEU A 13 0.16 6.74 4.54
CA LEU A 13 0.73 6.13 3.34
C LEU A 13 1.81 7.02 2.71
N PRO A 14 2.90 6.45 2.17
CA PRO A 14 4.00 7.20 1.57
C PRO A 14 3.54 7.89 0.30
N GLU A 15 4.16 9.02 -0.06
CA GLU A 15 4.05 9.61 -1.38
C GLU A 15 4.82 8.82 -2.44
N VAL A 16 4.42 8.99 -3.71
CA VAL A 16 5.18 8.41 -4.82
C VAL A 16 6.60 8.98 -4.81
N GLY A 17 7.58 8.09 -4.94
CA GLY A 17 9.00 8.39 -4.85
C GLY A 17 9.61 8.16 -3.48
N GLN A 18 8.83 8.15 -2.40
CA GLN A 18 9.34 7.90 -1.05
C GLN A 18 9.77 6.45 -0.86
N GLU A 19 10.72 6.25 0.04
CA GLU A 19 11.23 4.94 0.41
C GLU A 19 10.66 4.49 1.75
N VAL A 20 10.28 3.22 1.79
CA VAL A 20 9.81 2.52 2.98
C VAL A 20 10.70 1.33 3.28
N ARG A 21 10.95 1.09 4.56
CA ARG A 21 11.68 -0.08 5.06
C ARG A 21 10.70 -1.10 5.61
N ASN A 22 10.82 -2.34 5.15
CA ASN A 22 10.06 -3.44 5.72
C ASN A 22 10.60 -3.76 7.13
N LYS A 23 9.75 -3.69 8.14
CA LYS A 23 10.12 -3.91 9.55
C LYS A 23 10.65 -5.33 9.82
N LYS A 24 10.08 -6.32 9.15
CA LYS A 24 10.42 -7.74 9.37
C LYS A 24 11.73 -8.14 8.71
N TYR A 25 11.98 -7.66 7.48
CA TYR A 25 13.10 -8.11 6.65
C TYR A 25 14.20 -7.06 6.46
N GLY A 26 14.02 -5.83 6.93
CA GLY A 26 14.98 -4.72 6.78
C GLY A 26 15.16 -4.20 5.35
N THR A 27 14.49 -4.79 4.36
CA THR A 27 14.59 -4.41 2.95
C THR A 27 13.94 -3.06 2.68
N VAL A 28 14.53 -2.26 1.80
CA VAL A 28 14.04 -0.93 1.39
C VAL A 28 13.31 -1.01 0.05
N TRP A 29 12.22 -0.27 -0.07
CA TRP A 29 11.33 -0.28 -1.22
C TRP A 29 10.85 1.13 -1.53
N ARG A 30 10.85 1.51 -2.81
CA ARG A 30 10.36 2.81 -3.26
C ARG A 30 8.91 2.69 -3.71
N ALA A 31 8.04 3.60 -3.26
CA ALA A 31 6.69 3.71 -3.78
C ALA A 31 6.73 4.28 -5.20
N MET A 32 6.33 3.48 -6.19
CA MET A 32 6.36 3.83 -7.60
C MET A 32 5.02 4.35 -8.10
N GLU A 33 3.93 3.88 -7.51
CA GLU A 33 2.58 4.24 -7.91
C GLU A 33 1.67 4.30 -6.69
N LYS A 34 0.72 5.24 -6.72
CA LYS A 34 -0.37 5.38 -5.76
C LYS A 34 -1.66 5.62 -6.54
N LYS A 35 -2.63 4.72 -6.40
CA LYS A 35 -3.93 4.78 -7.11
C LYS A 35 -5.09 4.59 -6.16
N GLU A 36 -6.19 5.29 -6.44
CA GLU A 36 -7.50 5.01 -5.85
C GLU A 36 -8.10 3.78 -6.57
N VAL A 37 -8.49 2.76 -5.80
CA VAL A 37 -9.08 1.53 -6.34
C VAL A 37 -10.27 1.08 -5.49
N TRP A 38 -11.12 0.22 -6.04
CA TRP A 38 -12.20 -0.45 -5.32
C TRP A 38 -11.77 -1.88 -5.03
N ALA A 39 -11.50 -2.19 -3.76
CA ALA A 39 -11.05 -3.50 -3.33
C ALA A 39 -12.25 -4.40 -2.99
N ASN A 40 -12.20 -5.65 -3.43
CA ASN A 40 -13.16 -6.66 -3.01
C ASN A 40 -12.84 -7.11 -1.59
N ILE A 41 -13.78 -6.97 -0.68
CA ILE A 41 -13.69 -7.58 0.65
C ILE A 41 -14.58 -8.81 0.72
N THR A 42 -14.37 -9.63 1.76
CA THR A 42 -15.21 -10.79 2.03
C THR A 42 -16.69 -10.38 1.99
N PRO A 43 -17.53 -11.06 1.19
CA PRO A 43 -18.95 -10.77 1.10
C PRO A 43 -19.62 -10.79 2.47
N ASP A 44 -20.74 -10.09 2.59
CA ASP A 44 -21.51 -10.14 3.82
C ASP A 44 -21.95 -11.57 4.14
N PRO A 45 -21.70 -12.08 5.36
CA PRO A 45 -22.11 -13.44 5.70
C PRO A 45 -23.64 -13.66 5.69
N GLN A 46 -24.46 -12.60 5.84
CA GLN A 46 -25.91 -12.69 5.83
C GLN A 46 -26.52 -12.48 4.44
N SER A 47 -26.07 -11.48 3.67
CA SER A 47 -26.64 -11.19 2.34
C SER A 47 -25.90 -11.86 1.18
N GLY A 48 -24.66 -12.29 1.37
CA GLY A 48 -23.82 -12.87 0.31
C GLY A 48 -23.41 -11.89 -0.77
N GLU A 49 -23.75 -10.60 -0.65
CA GLU A 49 -23.48 -9.60 -1.68
C GLU A 49 -21.99 -9.24 -1.73
N PRO A 50 -21.42 -9.11 -2.95
CA PRO A 50 -20.07 -8.58 -3.12
C PRO A 50 -20.00 -7.18 -2.53
N ARG A 51 -19.06 -6.98 -1.61
CA ARG A 51 -18.78 -5.65 -1.05
C ARG A 51 -17.47 -5.14 -1.61
N MET A 52 -17.56 -4.02 -2.31
CA MET A 52 -16.39 -3.24 -2.69
C MET A 52 -16.24 -2.09 -1.72
N VAL A 53 -15.00 -1.85 -1.29
CA VAL A 53 -14.66 -0.72 -0.43
C VAL A 53 -13.57 0.12 -1.09
N PRO A 54 -13.53 1.43 -0.82
CA PRO A 54 -12.43 2.26 -1.29
C PRO A 54 -11.11 1.77 -0.68
N ALA A 55 -10.07 1.71 -1.51
CA ALA A 55 -8.72 1.35 -1.13
C ALA A 55 -7.70 2.23 -1.87
N ILE A 56 -6.49 2.30 -1.32
CA ILE A 56 -5.33 2.87 -2.00
C ILE A 56 -4.39 1.73 -2.38
N TYR A 57 -4.15 1.58 -3.67
CA TYR A 57 -3.14 0.67 -4.18
C TYR A 57 -1.77 1.36 -4.22
N LEU A 58 -0.76 0.72 -3.63
CA LEU A 58 0.64 1.12 -3.75
C LEU A 58 1.43 0.04 -4.47
N LEU A 59 2.15 0.44 -5.52
CA LEU A 59 3.16 -0.39 -6.16
C LEU A 59 4.53 -0.01 -5.62
N TYR A 60 5.24 -0.99 -5.09
CA TYR A 60 6.59 -0.83 -4.56
C TYR A 60 7.61 -1.47 -5.49
N TRP A 61 8.79 -0.86 -5.59
CA TRP A 61 9.96 -1.43 -6.23
C TRP A 61 11.08 -1.59 -5.20
N ARG A 62 11.70 -2.77 -5.15
CA ARG A 62 12.77 -3.04 -4.20
C ARG A 62 14.02 -2.24 -4.55
N VAL A 63 14.51 -1.46 -3.60
CA VAL A 63 15.78 -0.73 -3.72
C VAL A 63 16.91 -1.67 -3.32
N LYS A 64 17.90 -1.82 -4.19
CA LYS A 64 19.18 -2.47 -3.88
C LYS A 64 20.32 -1.65 -4.45
N GLU A 65 21.43 -1.63 -3.72
CA GLU A 65 22.66 -0.99 -4.17
C GLU A 65 23.16 -1.64 -5.47
N GLY A 66 23.51 -0.81 -6.46
CA GLY A 66 23.99 -1.26 -7.77
C GLY A 66 22.90 -1.74 -8.76
N GLU A 67 21.64 -1.89 -8.35
CA GLU A 67 20.54 -2.19 -9.27
C GLU A 67 20.01 -0.90 -9.94
N ARG A 68 19.88 -0.92 -11.26
CA ARG A 68 19.34 0.21 -12.03
C ARG A 68 17.82 0.33 -11.84
N PRO A 69 17.26 1.56 -11.83
CA PRO A 69 15.82 1.77 -11.89
C PRO A 69 15.16 0.97 -13.01
N GLY A 70 14.02 0.33 -12.71
CA GLY A 70 13.25 -0.47 -13.68
C GLY A 70 13.65 -1.95 -13.77
N VAL A 71 14.68 -2.39 -13.04
CA VAL A 71 15.05 -3.81 -12.88
C VAL A 71 14.84 -4.20 -11.43
N GLY A 72 14.22 -5.35 -11.17
CA GLY A 72 14.10 -5.92 -9.83
C GLY A 72 12.68 -6.31 -9.44
N LYS A 73 12.50 -6.60 -8.15
CA LYS A 73 11.23 -7.11 -7.61
C LYS A 73 10.24 -5.97 -7.40
N MET A 74 9.03 -6.12 -7.94
CA MET A 74 7.89 -5.27 -7.64
C MET A 74 6.91 -5.98 -6.70
N MET A 75 6.13 -5.19 -5.96
CA MET A 75 5.13 -5.69 -5.03
C MET A 75 3.97 -4.72 -4.92
N GLY A 76 2.75 -5.20 -5.11
CA GLY A 76 1.52 -4.39 -4.98
C GLY A 76 0.81 -4.71 -3.67
N TYR A 77 0.31 -3.68 -3.00
CA TYR A 77 -0.56 -3.83 -1.83
C TYR A 77 -1.73 -2.85 -1.91
N GLU A 78 -2.89 -3.30 -1.45
CA GLU A 78 -4.09 -2.48 -1.27
C GLU A 78 -4.26 -2.17 0.21
N TYR A 79 -4.54 -0.91 0.52
CA TYR A 79 -4.79 -0.43 1.87
C TYR A 79 -6.21 0.12 1.96
N THR A 80 -6.99 -0.47 2.86
CA THR A 80 -8.36 -0.06 3.16
C THR A 80 -8.39 0.71 4.49
N LEU A 81 -9.53 1.29 4.88
CA LEU A 81 -9.68 1.82 6.24
C LEU A 81 -9.67 0.73 7.32
N TYR A 82 -10.04 -0.49 6.96
CA TYR A 82 -10.29 -1.58 7.91
C TYR A 82 -9.03 -2.32 8.35
N ASP A 83 -7.93 -2.19 7.61
CA ASP A 83 -6.66 -2.85 7.91
C ASP A 83 -5.62 -1.88 8.46
N ASN A 84 -4.72 -2.34 9.34
CA ASN A 84 -3.61 -1.54 9.86
C ASN A 84 -2.26 -2.01 9.29
N THR A 85 -2.26 -2.63 8.12
CA THR A 85 -1.11 -3.38 7.64
C THR A 85 0.07 -2.50 7.27
N PHE A 86 -0.16 -1.25 6.84
CA PHE A 86 0.95 -0.36 6.47
C PHE A 86 1.89 -0.10 7.66
N VAL A 87 1.38 0.56 8.71
CA VAL A 87 2.18 0.97 9.88
C VAL A 87 2.77 -0.23 10.63
N LEU A 88 2.13 -1.40 10.58
CA LEU A 88 2.66 -2.61 11.20
C LEU A 88 3.85 -3.22 10.44
N ASN A 89 3.95 -2.99 9.13
CA ASN A 89 4.96 -3.63 8.29
C ASN A 89 6.04 -2.67 7.76
N TRP A 90 5.79 -1.37 7.77
CA TRP A 90 6.61 -0.39 7.06
C TRP A 90 6.96 0.82 7.94
N ASP A 91 8.18 1.33 7.76
CA ASP A 91 8.59 2.66 8.20
C ASP A 91 8.95 3.50 6.98
N ILE A 92 8.50 4.76 6.91
CA ILE A 92 8.96 5.71 5.89
C ILE A 92 10.37 6.16 6.29
N VAL A 93 11.33 6.07 5.36
CA VAL A 93 12.75 6.34 5.63
C VAL A 93 13.34 7.48 4.80
N SER A 94 12.70 7.88 3.69
CA SER A 94 13.03 9.08 2.92
C SER A 94 11.83 9.57 2.12
#